data_AF-A0A2N2F7L9-F1
#
_entry.id   AF-A0A2N2F7L9-F1
#
_cell.length_a   1.000
_cell.length_b   1.000
_cell.length_c   1.000
_cell.angle_alpha   90.00
_cell.angle_beta   90.00
_cell.angle_gamma   90.00
#
_symmetry.space_group_name_H-M   'P 1'
#
loop_
_entity.id
_entity.type
_entity.pdbx_description
1 polymer ?
#
loop_
_entity_poly.entity_id
_entity_poly.type
_entity_poly.pdbx_seq_one_letter_code
_entity_poly.pdbx_strand_id
1 'polypeptide(L)'
;MQTCSALKQDSHESLCEELLRERAAVLSRAGFAVEDALEKIIKIDRQIEEKMNELRTRRSDASGRKNQPDHVSLCEEINAIIDQYNTACQKAEIQYYYFIVTREALGLRRHETVRQLYQVPPKKKKMQAI
;
A
#
# COMPACT_ATOMS: atom_id res chain seq x y z
N MET A 1 30.99 0.27 48.82
CA MET A 1 29.57 0.21 48.39
C MET A 1 29.36 0.66 46.93
N GLN A 2 30.34 0.55 46.03
CA GLN A 2 30.25 1.04 44.63
C GLN A 2 29.82 -0.01 43.59
N THR A 3 29.78 -1.29 43.94
CA THR A 3 29.51 -2.40 43.00
C THR A 3 28.03 -2.61 42.69
N CYS A 4 27.13 -2.28 43.63
CA CYS A 4 25.68 -2.40 43.44
C CYS A 4 25.09 -1.33 42.51
N SER A 5 25.74 -0.18 42.32
CA SER A 5 25.25 0.87 41.41
C SER A 5 25.60 0.56 39.96
N ALA A 6 26.78 -0.01 39.69
CA ALA A 6 27.21 -0.38 38.34
C ALA A 6 26.34 -1.50 37.74
N LEU A 7 26.07 -2.57 38.50
CA LEU A 7 25.20 -3.66 38.06
C LEU A 7 23.76 -3.20 37.76
N LYS A 8 23.25 -2.22 38.52
CA LYS A 8 21.94 -1.61 38.25
C LYS A 8 21.96 -0.75 36.98
N GLN A 9 23.06 -0.04 36.74
CA GLN A 9 23.26 0.75 35.52
C GLN A 9 23.27 -0.15 34.27
N ASP A 10 24.04 -1.25 34.30
CA ASP A 10 24.11 -2.22 33.19
C ASP A 10 22.74 -2.86 32.92
N SER A 11 22.00 -3.22 33.97
CA SER A 11 20.64 -3.79 33.82
C SER A 11 19.64 -2.80 33.21
N HIS A 12 19.78 -1.51 33.55
CA HIS A 12 18.91 -0.46 33.03
C HIS A 12 19.23 -0.15 31.56
N GLU A 13 20.51 -0.15 31.19
CA GLU A 13 20.94 0.03 29.81
C GLU A 13 20.45 -1.13 28.92
N SER A 14 20.61 -2.38 29.36
CA SER A 14 20.08 -3.56 28.66
C SER A 14 18.57 -3.46 28.42
N LEU A 15 17.81 -3.06 29.44
CA LEU A 15 16.36 -2.87 29.31
C LEU A 15 16.01 -1.77 28.31
N CYS A 16 16.76 -0.67 28.32
CA CYS A 16 16.57 0.43 27.36
C CYS A 16 16.85 -0.01 25.92
N GLU A 17 17.90 -0.80 25.70
CA GLU A 17 18.22 -1.37 24.39
C GLU A 17 17.14 -2.31 23.89
N GLU A 18 16.63 -3.20 24.76
CA GLU A 18 15.53 -4.11 24.43
C GLU A 18 14.28 -3.33 24.01
N LEU A 19 13.88 -2.32 24.79
CA LEU A 19 12.76 -1.44 24.45
C LEU A 19 12.95 -0.72 23.12
N LEU A 20 14.16 -0.22 22.84
CA LEU A 20 14.46 0.43 21.56
C LEU A 20 14.33 -0.56 20.40
N ARG A 21 14.81 -1.79 20.57
CA ARG A 21 14.71 -2.86 19.56
C ARG A 21 13.27 -3.25 19.30
N GLU A 22 12.46 -3.39 20.34
CA GLU A 22 11.02 -3.70 20.21
C GLU A 22 10.28 -2.59 19.48
N ARG A 23 10.53 -1.32 19.82
CA ARG A 23 9.94 -0.17 19.14
C ARG A 23 10.32 -0.11 17.66
N ALA A 24 11.60 -0.32 17.36
CA ALA A 24 12.09 -0.38 15.98
C ALA A 24 11.38 -1.50 15.20
N ALA A 25 11.27 -2.69 15.80
CA ALA A 25 10.59 -3.83 15.16
C ALA A 25 9.10 -3.57 14.90
N VAL A 26 8.39 -2.94 15.84
CA VAL A 26 6.98 -2.55 15.68
C VAL A 26 6.82 -1.55 14.53
N LEU A 27 7.67 -0.51 14.49
CA LEU A 27 7.65 0.49 13.42
C LEU A 27 7.95 -0.11 12.05
N SER A 28 8.96 -0.99 11.95
CA SER A 28 9.29 -1.67 10.70
C SER A 28 8.12 -2.51 10.19
N ARG A 29 7.48 -3.31 11.05
CA ARG A 29 6.33 -4.12 10.63
C ARG A 29 5.17 -3.26 10.13
N ALA A 30 4.87 -2.16 10.83
CA ALA A 30 3.81 -1.24 10.42
C ALA A 30 4.16 -0.54 9.09
N GLY A 31 5.41 -0.12 8.89
CA GLY A 31 5.88 0.46 7.63
C GLY A 31 5.78 -0.54 6.47
N PHE A 32 6.29 -1.76 6.65
CA PHE A 32 6.21 -2.82 5.63
C PHE A 32 4.78 -3.17 5.24
N ALA A 33 3.83 -3.15 6.18
CA ALA A 33 2.43 -3.38 5.86
C ALA A 33 1.85 -2.33 4.88
N VAL A 34 2.34 -1.08 4.94
CA VAL A 34 1.99 -0.03 3.98
C VAL A 34 2.70 -0.26 2.65
N GLU A 35 3.99 -0.60 2.67
CA GLU A 35 4.79 -0.89 1.47
C GLU A 35 4.19 -2.04 0.65
N ASP A 36 3.87 -3.15 1.30
CA ASP A 36 3.25 -4.31 0.67
C ASP A 36 1.90 -3.96 0.02
N ALA A 37 1.12 -3.09 0.68
CA ALA A 37 -0.16 -2.65 0.14
C ALA A 37 0.04 -1.75 -1.09
N LEU A 38 1.01 -0.83 -1.05
CA LEU A 38 1.36 0.03 -2.19
C LEU A 38 1.93 -0.78 -3.37
N GLU A 39 2.81 -1.75 -3.10
CA GLU A 39 3.38 -2.61 -4.13
C GLU A 39 2.27 -3.43 -4.82
N LYS A 40 1.29 -3.93 -4.05
CA LYS A 40 0.11 -4.61 -4.60
C LYS A 40 -0.70 -3.68 -5.50
N ILE A 41 -0.90 -2.42 -5.10
CA ILE A 41 -1.60 -1.43 -5.92
C ILE A 41 -0.88 -1.22 -7.26
N ILE A 42 0.45 -1.07 -7.23
CA ILE A 42 1.27 -0.88 -8.45
C ILE A 42 1.14 -2.10 -9.38
N LYS A 43 1.19 -3.32 -8.83
CA LYS A 43 1.01 -4.57 -9.60
C LYS A 43 -0.35 -4.63 -10.27
N ILE A 44 -1.43 -4.29 -9.55
CA ILE A 44 -2.79 -4.26 -10.11
C ILE A 44 -2.92 -3.15 -11.15
N ASP A 45 -2.33 -1.97 -10.92
CA ASP A 45 -2.40 -0.87 -11.89
C ASP A 45 -1.80 -1.25 -13.23
N ARG A 46 -0.63 -1.89 -13.20
CA ARG A 46 0.02 -2.42 -14.40
C ARG A 46 -0.88 -3.41 -15.14
N GLN A 47 -1.60 -4.29 -14.43
CA GLN A 47 -2.55 -5.21 -15.06
C GLN A 47 -3.72 -4.47 -15.72
N ILE A 48 -4.22 -3.39 -15.10
CA ILE A 48 -5.24 -2.53 -15.71
C ILE A 48 -4.71 -1.92 -17.00
N GLU A 49 -3.49 -1.36 -16.97
CA GLU A 49 -2.87 -0.75 -18.15
C GLU A 49 -2.66 -1.75 -19.29
N GLU A 50 -2.16 -2.96 -18.98
CA GLU A 50 -1.98 -4.03 -19.96
C GLU A 50 -3.32 -4.42 -20.62
N LYS A 51 -4.38 -4.61 -19.82
CA LYS A 51 -5.73 -4.92 -20.33
C LYS A 51 -6.36 -3.78 -21.12
N MET A 52 -6.16 -2.54 -20.69
CA MET A 52 -6.62 -1.37 -21.45
C MET A 52 -5.91 -1.24 -22.79
N ASN A 53 -4.62 -1.56 -22.86
CA ASN A 53 -3.88 -1.55 -24.11
C ASN A 53 -4.36 -2.67 -25.05
N GLU A 54 -4.62 -3.87 -24.53
CA GLU A 54 -5.25 -4.96 -25.29
C GLU A 54 -6.59 -4.52 -25.91
N LEU A 55 -7.45 -3.85 -25.13
CA LEU A 55 -8.72 -3.30 -25.61
C LEU A 55 -8.52 -2.27 -26.74
N ARG A 56 -7.55 -1.36 -26.59
CA ARG A 56 -7.24 -0.32 -27.59
C ARG A 56 -6.73 -0.92 -28.90
N THR A 57 -5.84 -1.90 -28.84
CA THR A 57 -5.30 -2.58 -30.04
C THR A 57 -6.42 -3.29 -30.80
N ARG A 58 -7.26 -4.07 -30.10
CA ARG A 58 -8.42 -4.73 -30.72
C ARG A 58 -9.39 -3.75 -31.39
N ARG A 59 -9.58 -2.56 -30.79
CA ARG A 59 -10.43 -1.50 -31.38
C ARG A 59 -9.81 -0.88 -32.64
N SER A 60 -8.49 -0.74 -32.69
CA SER A 60 -7.77 -0.21 -33.86
C SER A 60 -7.81 -1.19 -35.05
N ASP A 61 -7.69 -2.49 -34.78
CA ASP A 61 -7.70 -3.53 -35.80
C ASP A 61 -9.11 -3.83 -36.34
N ALA A 62 -10.16 -3.57 -35.56
CA ALA A 62 -11.55 -3.88 -35.86
C ALA A 62 -12.31 -2.78 -36.64
N SER A 63 -11.62 -1.87 -37.34
CA SER A 63 -12.21 -0.78 -38.14
C SER A 63 -13.20 -1.21 -39.26
N GLY A 64 -13.56 -2.50 -39.36
CA GLY A 64 -14.60 -3.02 -40.25
C GLY A 64 -15.57 -4.07 -39.71
N ARG A 65 -15.49 -4.55 -38.46
CA ARG A 65 -16.41 -5.60 -37.95
C ARG A 65 -16.92 -5.31 -36.53
N LYS A 66 -18.17 -4.84 -36.45
CA LYS A 66 -18.96 -4.74 -35.22
C LYS A 66 -19.26 -6.14 -34.67
N ASN A 67 -18.35 -6.71 -33.89
CA ASN A 67 -18.67 -7.86 -33.05
C ASN A 67 -18.73 -7.36 -31.59
N GLN A 68 -19.96 -7.07 -31.15
CA GLN A 68 -20.31 -6.42 -29.89
C GLN A 68 -20.07 -7.21 -28.57
N PRO A 69 -20.06 -8.57 -28.49
CA PRO A 69 -20.05 -9.26 -27.20
C PRO A 69 -18.67 -9.29 -26.50
N ASP A 70 -17.58 -9.45 -27.25
CA ASP A 70 -16.23 -9.57 -26.67
C ASP A 70 -15.75 -8.26 -26.02
N HIS A 71 -16.19 -7.11 -26.53
CA HIS A 71 -15.80 -5.81 -25.99
C HIS A 71 -16.48 -5.51 -24.64
N VAL A 72 -17.75 -5.91 -24.50
CA VAL A 72 -18.47 -5.78 -23.22
C VAL A 72 -17.81 -6.67 -22.16
N SER A 73 -17.50 -7.92 -22.50
CA SER A 73 -16.79 -8.86 -21.62
C SER A 73 -15.43 -8.31 -21.16
N LEU A 74 -14.63 -7.74 -22.06
CA LEU A 74 -13.33 -7.18 -21.71
C LEU A 74 -13.44 -5.92 -20.83
N CYS A 75 -14.47 -5.09 -21.04
CA CYS A 75 -14.76 -3.97 -20.14
C CYS A 75 -15.17 -4.42 -18.73
N GLU A 76 -15.96 -5.49 -18.64
CA GLU A 76 -16.32 -6.10 -17.35
C GLU A 76 -15.10 -6.68 -16.62
N GLU A 77 -14.20 -7.35 -17.34
CA GLU A 77 -12.91 -7.82 -16.80
C GLU A 77 -12.07 -6.66 -16.26
N ILE A 78 -11.90 -5.58 -17.04
CA ILE A 78 -11.15 -4.40 -16.58
C ILE A 78 -11.83 -3.79 -15.34
N ASN A 79 -13.16 -3.71 -15.32
CA ASN A 79 -13.90 -3.20 -14.17
C ASN A 79 -13.72 -4.05 -12.91
N ALA A 80 -13.62 -5.38 -13.05
CA ALA A 80 -13.32 -6.27 -11.93
C ALA A 80 -11.90 -6.03 -11.39
N ILE A 81 -10.91 -5.78 -12.26
CA ILE A 81 -9.55 -5.44 -11.83
C ILE A 81 -9.52 -4.05 -11.16
N ILE A 82 -10.29 -3.09 -11.66
CA ILE A 82 -10.47 -1.77 -11.02
C ILE A 82 -11.07 -1.90 -9.62
N ASP A 83 -12.01 -2.82 -9.39
CA ASP A 83 -12.54 -3.09 -8.05
C ASP A 83 -11.48 -3.66 -7.11
N GLN A 84 -10.62 -4.55 -7.61
CA GLN A 84 -9.48 -5.07 -6.84
C GLN A 84 -8.47 -3.96 -6.51
N TYR A 85 -8.18 -3.06 -7.46
CA TYR A 85 -7.34 -1.88 -7.26
C TYR A 85 -7.91 -0.98 -6.16
N ASN A 86 -9.20 -0.66 -6.26
CA ASN A 86 -9.88 0.23 -5.31
C ASN A 86 -9.93 -0.38 -3.91
N THR A 87 -10.10 -1.70 -3.81
CA THR A 87 -10.01 -2.45 -2.56
C THR A 87 -8.60 -2.40 -1.97
N ALA A 88 -7.56 -2.53 -2.82
CA ALA A 88 -6.18 -2.40 -2.39
C ALA A 88 -5.84 -0.98 -1.90
N CYS A 89 -6.35 0.08 -2.57
CA CYS A 89 -6.26 1.46 -2.09
C CYS A 89 -6.86 1.62 -0.69
N GLN A 90 -8.08 1.09 -0.45
CA GLN A 90 -8.71 1.13 0.87
C GLN A 90 -7.87 0.42 1.94
N LYS A 91 -7.31 -0.74 1.58
CA LYS A 91 -6.42 -1.46 2.49
C LYS A 91 -5.16 -0.64 2.81
N ALA A 92 -4.55 0.01 1.82
CA ALA A 92 -3.38 0.87 2.02
C ALA A 92 -3.71 2.09 2.88
N GLU A 93 -4.87 2.72 2.70
CA GLU A 93 -5.37 3.81 3.57
C GLU A 93 -5.44 3.37 5.05
N ILE A 94 -5.99 2.17 5.30
CA ILE A 94 -6.08 1.61 6.66
C ILE A 94 -4.70 1.30 7.24
N GLN A 95 -3.81 0.67 6.47
CA GLN A 95 -2.45 0.37 6.95
C GLN A 95 -1.68 1.67 7.23
N TYR A 96 -1.82 2.68 6.37
CA TYR A 96 -1.20 3.99 6.57
C TYR A 96 -1.71 4.64 7.87
N TYR A 97 -3.02 4.60 8.11
CA TYR A 97 -3.59 5.09 9.37
C TYR A 97 -2.99 4.38 10.59
N TYR A 98 -2.90 3.04 10.57
CA TYR A 98 -2.29 2.29 11.67
C TYR A 98 -0.81 2.60 11.85
N PHE A 99 -0.07 2.84 10.77
CA PHE A 99 1.32 3.25 10.86
C PHE A 99 1.47 4.61 11.55
N ILE A 100 0.63 5.59 11.21
CA ILE A 100 0.62 6.90 11.87
C ILE A 100 0.29 6.76 13.35
N VAL A 101 -0.77 6.02 13.70
CA VAL A 101 -1.15 5.78 15.11
C VAL A 101 -0.01 5.11 15.89
N THR A 102 0.66 4.12 15.28
CA THR A 102 1.81 3.44 15.89
C THR A 102 2.96 4.41 16.16
N ARG A 103 3.27 5.30 15.20
CA ARG A 103 4.28 6.35 15.37
C ARG A 103 3.92 7.29 16.51
N GLU A 104 2.68 7.73 16.60
CA GLU A 104 2.22 8.64 17.64
C GLU A 104 2.24 8.03 19.03
N ALA A 105 1.85 6.76 19.16
CA ALA A 105 1.95 6.00 20.41
C ALA A 105 3.40 5.89 20.91
N LEU A 106 4.37 5.93 20.00
CA LEU A 106 5.80 5.93 20.28
C LEU A 106 6.41 7.34 20.40
N GLY A 107 5.59 8.39 20.33
CA GLY A 107 6.01 9.79 20.47
C GLY A 107 6.52 10.46 19.19
N LEU A 108 6.46 9.79 18.04
CA LEU A 108 6.91 10.29 16.75
C LEU A 108 5.79 11.10 16.05
N ARG A 109 5.60 12.36 16.44
CA ARG A 109 4.46 13.20 16.00
C ARG A 109 4.64 13.94 14.68
N ARG A 110 5.85 13.90 14.10
CA ARG A 110 6.17 14.54 12.81
C ARG A 110 6.05 13.50 11.69
N HIS A 111 5.20 13.82 10.71
CA HIS A 111 4.75 12.88 9.67
C HIS A 111 4.93 13.43 8.26
N GLU A 112 5.69 14.51 8.06
CA GLU A 112 5.90 15.14 6.75
C GLU A 112 6.54 14.16 5.76
N THR A 113 7.66 13.55 6.15
CA THR A 113 8.36 12.56 5.31
C THR A 113 7.52 11.30 5.10
N VAL A 114 6.75 10.89 6.10
CA VAL A 114 5.86 9.71 6.00
C VAL A 114 4.75 9.97 4.97
N ARG A 115 4.15 11.17 4.96
CA ARG A 115 3.16 11.57 3.95
C ARG A 115 3.74 11.58 2.54
N GLN A 116 5.01 11.96 2.38
CA GLN A 116 5.68 11.99 1.08
C GLN A 116 6.02 10.58 0.57
N LEU A 117 6.53 9.70 1.43
CA LEU A 117 6.99 8.36 1.03
C LEU A 117 5.84 7.39 0.79
N TYR A 118 4.77 7.46 1.58
CA TYR A 118 3.69 6.47 1.58
C TYR A 118 2.38 7.01 0.99
N GLN A 119 2.49 7.78 -0.09
CA GLN A 119 1.31 8.36 -0.73
C GLN A 119 0.45 7.25 -1.36
N VAL A 120 -0.77 7.08 -0.86
CA VAL A 120 -1.74 6.16 -1.45
C VAL A 120 -2.35 6.81 -2.70
N PRO A 121 -2.33 6.15 -3.87
CA PRO A 121 -2.92 6.71 -5.07
C PRO A 121 -4.45 6.71 -5.01
N PRO A 122 -5.11 7.64 -5.73
CA PRO A 122 -6.56 7.75 -5.73
C PRO A 122 -7.22 6.55 -6.42
N LYS A 123 -8.44 6.22 -5.96
CA LYS A 123 -9.29 5.18 -6.55
C LYS A 123 -9.61 5.50 -8.02
N LYS A 124 -9.67 4.45 -8.85
CA LYS A 124 -10.01 4.57 -10.28
C LYS A 124 -11.51 4.40 -10.50
N LYS A 125 -12.03 5.11 -11.50
CA LYS A 125 -13.43 4.99 -11.92
C LYS A 125 -13.59 3.80 -12.88
N LYS A 126 -14.71 3.10 -12.77
CA LYS A 126 -15.08 2.05 -13.72
C LYS A 126 -15.28 2.62 -15.12
N MET A 127 -14.95 1.79 -16.11
CA MET A 127 -15.27 2.03 -17.51
C MET A 127 -16.78 1.89 -17.73
N GLN A 128 -17.34 2.80 -18.51
CA GLN A 128 -18.70 2.67 -19.04
C GLN A 128 -18.60 1.99 -20.41
N ALA A 129 -19.39 0.94 -20.63
CA ALA A 129 -19.59 0.43 -21.98
C ALA A 129 -20.36 1.49 -22.78
N ILE A 130 -19.82 1.92 -23.92
CA ILE A 130 -20.48 2.80 -24.90
C ILE A 130 -21.03 1.92 -26.02
#